data_AF-A0AAU0RCB2-F1
#
_entry.id   AF-A0AAU0RCB2-F1
#
_cell.length_a   1.000
_cell.length_b   1.000
_cell.length_c   1.000
_cell.angle_alpha   90.00
_cell.angle_beta   90.00
_cell.angle_gamma   90.00
#
_symmetry.space_group_name_H-M   'P 1'
#
loop_
_entity.id
_entity.type
_entity.pdbx_description
1 polymer ?
#
loop_
_entity_poly.entity_id
_entity_poly.type
_entity_poly.pdbx_seq_one_letter_code
_entity_poly.pdbx_strand_id
1 'polypeptide(L)'
;MNPYYLLLSLIIIDGCQSAPQQKGIRNDSTHPFENAITELQPTKKFHAVITTDLNNDGKIDTITMSGPPLDPGTFQQIEIALNGGDIKTFETDGAWDTIDSSFLKENQNAVNSPLVFVYKDNNQFAILLFGYIYGAGREDFNIIYGKGAHFKMVFDNAFETPMKLQDINHDGQLTLLGREGWVELYGRTTIDSLGPVDIGTYDPFSVLTIDMDTVVMDETATREYNEQNYIWLGPKASESLKIYYPENGGKPVLAK
;
A
#
# COMPACT_ATOMS: atom_id res chain seq x y z
N MET A 1 58.07 -6.79 49.69
CA MET A 1 59.51 -6.88 49.35
C MET A 1 59.64 -6.80 47.83
N ASN A 2 59.90 -5.60 47.32
CA ASN A 2 60.80 -5.39 46.16
C ASN A 2 62.26 -5.49 46.68
N PRO A 3 63.35 -5.35 45.90
CA PRO A 3 63.49 -4.93 44.49
C PRO A 3 64.55 -5.77 43.71
N TYR A 4 64.79 -5.55 42.41
CA TYR A 4 65.90 -4.76 41.84
C TYR A 4 66.12 -5.27 40.39
N TYR A 5 66.68 -4.58 39.38
CA TYR A 5 67.31 -3.27 39.18
C TYR A 5 67.33 -3.06 37.63
N LEU A 6 66.99 -1.83 37.18
CA LEU A 6 67.64 -0.94 36.18
C LEU A 6 68.50 -1.52 35.01
N LEU A 7 68.72 -0.84 33.87
CA LEU A 7 69.17 0.55 33.67
C LEU A 7 69.09 0.94 32.17
N LEU A 8 68.68 2.20 31.91
CA LEU A 8 69.22 3.22 30.98
C LEU A 8 69.46 2.88 29.49
N SER A 9 69.15 3.78 28.54
CA SER A 9 69.68 5.15 28.53
C SER A 9 68.80 6.20 27.82
N LEU A 10 68.87 7.39 28.41
CA LEU A 10 68.43 8.72 27.97
C LEU A 10 69.57 9.41 27.18
N ILE A 11 69.24 10.44 26.38
CA ILE A 11 69.94 11.75 26.12
C ILE A 11 69.18 12.40 24.93
N ILE A 12 68.25 13.37 25.11
CA ILE A 12 68.37 14.85 25.31
C ILE A 12 69.23 15.51 24.21
N ILE A 13 68.76 16.51 23.44
CA ILE A 13 68.91 17.99 23.61
C ILE A 13 68.47 18.55 22.24
N ASP A 14 67.62 19.57 22.05
CA ASP A 14 67.70 21.01 22.37
C ASP A 14 66.35 21.61 21.90
N GLY A 15 65.74 22.69 22.41
CA GLY A 15 66.13 23.71 23.36
C GLY A 15 65.10 24.85 23.28
N CYS A 16 64.86 25.50 24.44
CA CYS A 16 64.48 26.91 24.69
C CYS A 16 63.36 27.61 23.88
N GLN A 17 62.56 28.54 24.42
CA GLN A 17 62.23 29.05 25.75
C GLN A 17 61.17 30.17 25.54
N SER A 18 60.23 30.33 26.48
CA SER A 18 59.52 31.57 26.89
C SER A 18 58.73 32.45 25.88
N ALA A 19 57.45 32.68 26.22
CA ALA A 19 56.64 33.85 25.85
C ALA A 19 57.18 35.13 26.53
N PRO A 20 56.96 36.38 26.03
CA PRO A 20 55.63 37.02 26.17
C PRO A 20 55.26 38.16 25.15
N GLN A 21 54.03 38.66 25.33
CA GLN A 21 53.45 39.98 24.98
C GLN A 21 52.71 40.21 23.65
N GLN A 22 51.44 40.59 23.85
CA GLN A 22 50.49 41.19 22.90
C GLN A 22 50.99 42.51 22.29
N LYS A 23 50.67 42.73 21.01
CA LYS A 23 50.26 44.05 20.49
C LYS A 23 49.59 43.93 19.12
N GLY A 24 48.41 44.52 18.97
CA GLY A 24 47.87 44.93 17.66
C GLY A 24 46.45 44.48 17.38
N ILE A 25 45.48 45.33 17.72
CA ILE A 25 44.07 45.25 17.32
C ILE A 25 43.95 45.50 15.81
N ARG A 26 43.13 44.69 15.11
CA ARG A 26 42.29 45.14 13.98
C ARG A 26 41.02 44.28 13.90
N ASN A 27 39.88 44.96 14.11
CA ASN A 27 38.50 44.55 13.74
C ASN A 27 38.47 44.12 12.26
N ASP A 28 37.56 43.31 11.71
CA ASP A 28 36.16 42.91 11.92
C ASP A 28 36.08 41.47 11.36
N SER A 29 35.25 40.55 11.81
CA SER A 29 33.84 40.46 11.42
C SER A 29 33.09 39.57 12.40
N THR A 30 32.06 40.13 13.02
CA THR A 30 31.01 39.36 13.69
C THR A 30 30.08 38.78 12.62
N HIS A 31 30.25 37.50 12.28
CA HIS A 31 29.15 36.75 11.70
C HIS A 31 28.36 36.13 12.86
N PRO A 32 27.15 36.62 13.15
CA PRO A 32 26.28 35.87 14.05
C PRO A 32 25.99 34.53 13.35
N PHE A 33 26.27 33.44 14.06
CA PHE A 33 25.65 32.16 13.74
C PHE A 33 24.15 32.38 13.90
N GLU A 34 23.46 32.72 12.82
CA GLU A 34 22.04 32.49 12.71
C GLU A 34 21.86 30.99 12.90
N ASN A 35 21.35 30.61 14.07
CA ASN A 35 20.64 29.36 14.23
C ASN A 35 19.46 29.41 13.26
N ALA A 36 19.70 29.04 12.01
CA ALA A 36 18.66 28.65 11.09
C ALA A 36 18.10 27.32 11.64
N ILE A 37 17.24 27.45 12.65
CA ILE A 37 16.12 26.53 12.76
C ILE A 37 15.43 26.71 11.41
N THR A 38 15.71 25.80 10.49
CA THR A 38 14.91 25.69 9.29
C THR A 38 13.55 25.32 9.84
N GLU A 39 12.65 26.30 9.95
CA GLU A 39 11.25 26.04 10.19
C GLU A 39 10.89 24.97 9.16
N LEU A 40 10.62 23.75 9.64
CA LEU A 40 10.01 22.71 8.84
C LEU A 40 8.77 23.38 8.28
N GLN A 41 8.80 23.76 7.00
CA GLN A 41 7.62 24.31 6.36
C GLN A 41 6.50 23.33 6.64
N PRO A 42 5.35 23.77 7.18
CA PRO A 42 4.25 22.86 7.42
C PRO A 42 3.98 22.17 6.10
N THR A 43 4.27 20.87 6.04
CA THR A 43 4.02 20.03 4.86
C THR A 43 2.62 20.36 4.39
N LYS A 44 2.51 20.93 3.19
CA LYS A 44 1.23 21.38 2.63
C LYS A 44 0.27 20.21 2.77
N LYS A 45 -0.73 20.34 3.65
CA LYS A 45 -1.72 19.28 3.85
C LYS A 45 -2.40 19.02 2.52
N PHE A 46 -2.41 17.76 2.10
CA PHE A 46 -3.14 17.33 0.93
C PHE A 46 -4.64 17.58 1.17
N HIS A 47 -5.33 18.03 0.12
CA HIS A 47 -6.77 18.21 0.14
C HIS A 47 -7.31 18.10 -1.29
N ALA A 48 -8.29 17.22 -1.48
CA ALA A 48 -9.00 17.04 -2.73
C ALA A 48 -10.48 16.72 -2.46
N VAL A 49 -11.36 17.21 -3.34
CA VAL A 49 -12.81 17.00 -3.22
C VAL A 49 -13.33 16.45 -4.53
N ILE A 50 -14.14 15.40 -4.45
CA ILE A 50 -14.88 14.82 -5.55
C ILE A 50 -16.36 14.99 -5.26
N THR A 51 -17.13 15.39 -6.26
CA THR A 51 -18.59 15.43 -6.22
C THR A 51 -19.16 14.38 -7.16
N THR A 52 -20.12 13.60 -6.68
CA THR A 52 -20.82 12.57 -7.45
C THR A 52 -22.13 12.22 -6.76
N ASP A 53 -23.09 11.67 -7.50
CA ASP A 53 -24.28 11.04 -6.91
C ASP A 53 -23.92 9.59 -6.57
N LEU A 54 -23.55 9.29 -5.32
CA LEU A 54 -23.00 7.98 -4.94
C LEU A 54 -24.05 6.89 -4.98
N ASN A 55 -25.24 7.18 -4.45
CA ASN A 55 -26.33 6.22 -4.30
C ASN A 55 -27.40 6.32 -5.40
N ASN A 56 -27.14 7.11 -6.46
CA ASN A 56 -28.03 7.34 -7.60
C ASN A 56 -29.42 7.86 -7.20
N ASP A 57 -29.51 8.68 -6.15
CA ASP A 57 -30.76 9.28 -5.67
C ASP A 57 -31.09 10.64 -6.31
N GLY A 58 -30.25 11.10 -7.23
CA GLY A 58 -30.37 12.37 -7.94
C GLY A 58 -29.79 13.57 -7.19
N LYS A 59 -29.16 13.37 -6.02
CA LYS A 59 -28.50 14.43 -5.27
C LYS A 59 -26.98 14.32 -5.39
N ILE A 60 -26.32 15.46 -5.20
CA ILE A 60 -24.85 15.53 -5.24
C ILE A 60 -24.29 15.30 -3.84
N ASP A 61 -23.44 14.28 -3.74
CA ASP A 61 -22.67 13.91 -2.56
C ASP A 61 -21.22 14.38 -2.69
N THR A 62 -20.47 14.36 -1.59
CA THR A 62 -19.05 14.73 -1.55
C THR A 62 -18.18 13.63 -0.98
N ILE A 63 -17.02 13.43 -1.61
CA ILE A 63 -15.90 12.67 -1.06
C ILE A 63 -14.73 13.66 -0.91
N THR A 64 -14.34 13.92 0.33
CA THR A 64 -13.22 14.80 0.69
C THR A 64 -12.05 13.96 1.15
N MET A 65 -10.90 14.09 0.52
CA MET A 65 -9.65 13.44 0.93
C MET A 65 -8.72 14.48 1.54
N SER A 66 -8.10 14.17 2.67
CA SER A 66 -7.20 15.08 3.38
C SER A 66 -6.13 14.37 4.20
N GLY A 67 -5.18 15.16 4.70
CA GLY A 67 -4.12 14.70 5.60
C GLY A 67 -2.75 15.22 5.17
N PRO A 68 -1.75 15.21 6.05
CA PRO A 68 -0.38 15.30 5.56
C PRO A 68 -0.09 14.07 4.68
N PRO A 69 0.56 14.22 3.52
CA PRO A 69 1.10 13.05 2.82
C PRO A 69 2.15 12.38 3.73
N LEU A 70 2.09 11.06 3.84
CA LEU A 70 3.21 10.27 4.36
C LEU A 70 4.08 9.88 3.16
N ASP A 71 5.39 9.77 3.35
CA ASP A 71 6.26 9.24 2.29
C ASP A 71 6.43 7.75 2.50
N PRO A 72 5.83 6.89 1.66
CA PRO A 72 4.92 7.13 0.54
C PRO A 72 3.44 7.16 0.98
N GLY A 73 2.57 7.62 0.09
CA GLY A 73 1.16 7.84 0.37
C GLY A 73 0.71 9.28 0.16
N THR A 74 -0.54 9.44 -0.28
CA THR A 74 -1.06 10.75 -0.67
C THR A 74 -1.93 11.38 0.42
N PHE A 75 -2.76 10.58 1.11
CA PHE A 75 -3.72 11.07 2.10
C PHE A 75 -4.03 10.02 3.18
N GLN A 76 -4.54 10.46 4.32
CA GLN A 76 -4.80 9.58 5.49
C GLN A 76 -6.26 9.64 5.96
N GLN A 77 -7.03 10.61 5.47
CA GLN A 77 -8.39 10.86 5.90
C GLN A 77 -9.30 10.97 4.68
N ILE A 78 -10.47 10.34 4.78
CA ILE A 78 -11.54 10.46 3.81
C ILE A 78 -12.85 10.76 4.53
N GLU A 79 -13.53 11.83 4.15
CA GLU A 79 -14.88 12.16 4.59
C GLU A 79 -15.83 11.95 3.43
N ILE A 80 -16.93 11.23 3.69
CA ILE A 80 -18.02 11.03 2.74
C ILE A 80 -19.26 11.66 3.34
N ALA A 81 -19.92 12.52 2.57
CA ALA A 81 -21.19 13.12 2.95
C ALA A 81 -22.25 12.84 1.89
N LEU A 82 -23.23 12.01 2.24
CA LEU A 82 -24.40 11.76 1.42
C LEU A 82 -25.46 12.84 1.68
N ASN A 83 -25.98 13.46 0.63
CA ASN A 83 -26.96 14.53 0.74
C ASN A 83 -28.31 13.97 1.22
N GLY A 84 -28.63 14.22 2.49
CA GLY A 84 -29.81 13.63 3.15
C GLY A 84 -29.59 12.20 3.64
N GLY A 85 -28.33 11.78 3.80
CA GLY A 85 -27.95 10.50 4.40
C GLY A 85 -26.83 10.67 5.43
N ASP A 86 -26.04 9.61 5.58
CA ASP A 86 -24.90 9.55 6.48
C ASP A 86 -23.81 10.57 6.08
N ILE A 87 -23.10 11.08 7.08
CA ILE A 87 -21.84 11.80 6.94
C ILE A 87 -20.85 11.12 7.89
N LYS A 88 -19.74 10.61 7.35
CA LYS A 88 -18.72 9.91 8.16
C LYS A 88 -17.33 10.20 7.62
N THR A 89 -16.39 10.18 8.55
CA THR A 89 -14.96 10.32 8.28
C THR A 89 -14.26 9.05 8.70
N PHE A 90 -13.34 8.59 7.85
CA PHE A 90 -12.47 7.46 8.11
C PHE A 90 -11.02 7.92 8.04
N GLU A 91 -10.18 7.32 8.88
CA GLU A 91 -8.77 7.63 9.03
C GLU A 91 -7.98 6.31 9.07
N THR A 92 -6.74 6.35 8.59
CA THR A 92 -5.76 5.26 8.70
C THR A 92 -4.51 5.76 9.42
N ASP A 93 -3.83 4.86 10.13
CA ASP A 93 -2.50 5.11 10.69
C ASP A 93 -1.40 5.16 9.61
N GLY A 94 -1.62 4.51 8.47
CA GLY A 94 -0.79 4.55 7.27
C GLY A 94 -1.20 5.66 6.31
N ALA A 95 -1.12 5.40 5.01
CA ALA A 95 -1.65 6.32 3.99
C ALA A 95 -2.21 5.58 2.77
N TRP A 96 -3.28 6.14 2.21
CA TRP A 96 -3.81 5.75 0.91
C TRP A 96 -3.11 6.52 -0.20
N ASP A 97 -3.00 5.86 -1.34
CA ASP A 97 -2.33 6.38 -2.51
C ASP A 97 -3.11 6.07 -3.80
N THR A 98 -2.46 6.18 -4.95
CA THR A 98 -3.06 5.96 -6.25
C THR A 98 -3.56 4.52 -6.42
N ILE A 99 -4.74 4.39 -7.03
CA ILE A 99 -5.34 3.12 -7.44
C ILE A 99 -4.37 2.40 -8.39
N ASP A 100 -4.26 1.09 -8.21
CA ASP A 100 -3.47 0.22 -9.09
C ASP A 100 -3.87 0.37 -10.57
N SER A 101 -2.87 0.62 -11.41
CA SER A 101 -3.10 0.70 -12.86
C SER A 101 -3.60 -0.62 -13.47
N SER A 102 -3.26 -1.77 -12.88
CA SER A 102 -3.79 -3.08 -13.25
C SER A 102 -5.28 -3.18 -12.93
N PHE A 103 -5.69 -2.72 -11.76
CA PHE A 103 -7.10 -2.69 -11.36
C PHE A 103 -7.92 -1.77 -12.28
N LEU A 104 -7.42 -0.57 -12.60
CA LEU A 104 -8.11 0.36 -13.51
C LEU A 104 -8.24 -0.15 -14.96
N LYS A 105 -7.44 -1.13 -15.39
CA LYS A 105 -7.59 -1.74 -16.73
C LYS A 105 -8.80 -2.67 -16.80
N GLU A 106 -9.12 -3.33 -15.69
CA GLU A 106 -10.19 -4.32 -15.60
C GLU A 106 -11.51 -3.72 -15.08
N ASN A 107 -11.47 -2.49 -14.54
CA ASN A 107 -12.60 -1.86 -13.86
C ASN A 107 -12.81 -0.42 -14.32
N GLN A 108 -14.07 -0.03 -14.44
CA GLN A 108 -14.45 1.35 -14.75
C GLN A 108 -14.70 2.13 -13.46
N ASN A 109 -13.88 3.16 -13.20
CA ASN A 109 -14.11 4.07 -12.09
C ASN A 109 -15.29 5.01 -12.41
N ALA A 110 -16.26 5.12 -11.51
CA ALA A 110 -17.41 6.01 -11.68
C ALA A 110 -17.07 7.49 -11.47
N VAL A 111 -15.87 7.79 -10.98
CA VAL A 111 -15.36 9.17 -10.82
C VAL A 111 -14.03 9.34 -11.54
N ASN A 112 -13.72 10.57 -11.94
CA ASN A 112 -12.43 10.92 -12.53
C ASN A 112 -11.40 11.20 -11.44
N SER A 113 -10.91 10.16 -10.77
CA SER A 113 -9.87 10.26 -9.74
C SER A 113 -8.91 9.08 -9.81
N PRO A 114 -7.59 9.32 -9.71
CA PRO A 114 -6.61 8.26 -9.53
C PRO A 114 -6.45 7.83 -8.07
N LEU A 115 -7.10 8.50 -7.10
CA LEU A 115 -6.86 8.30 -5.66
C LEU A 115 -7.94 7.48 -4.96
N VAL A 116 -9.15 7.44 -5.52
CA VAL A 116 -10.28 6.68 -4.98
C VAL A 116 -11.01 5.99 -6.11
N PHE A 117 -11.25 4.70 -5.96
CA PHE A 117 -12.05 3.96 -6.90
C PHE A 117 -13.50 3.93 -6.42
N VAL A 118 -14.44 4.35 -7.26
CA VAL A 118 -15.87 4.35 -6.95
C VAL A 118 -16.58 3.38 -7.90
N TYR A 119 -17.22 2.38 -7.33
CA TYR A 119 -18.26 1.58 -7.98
C TYR A 119 -19.63 2.07 -7.52
N LYS A 120 -20.61 2.13 -8.43
CA LYS A 120 -22.00 2.39 -8.08
C LYS A 120 -22.97 1.77 -9.07
N ASP A 121 -24.08 1.28 -8.57
CA ASP A 121 -25.26 0.86 -9.33
C ASP A 121 -26.54 1.41 -8.67
N ASN A 122 -27.71 0.99 -9.12
CA ASN A 122 -29.00 1.52 -8.60
C ASN A 122 -29.30 1.15 -7.13
N ASN A 123 -28.58 0.19 -6.55
CA ASN A 123 -28.85 -0.38 -5.24
C ASN A 123 -27.72 -0.13 -4.23
N GLN A 124 -26.49 0.00 -4.70
CA GLN A 124 -25.30 0.03 -3.85
C GLN A 124 -24.19 0.89 -4.45
N PHE A 125 -23.24 1.26 -3.59
CA PHE A 125 -21.95 1.80 -4.02
C PHE A 125 -20.82 1.21 -3.17
N ALA A 126 -19.62 1.20 -3.74
CA ALA A 126 -18.40 0.85 -3.03
C ALA A 126 -17.31 1.87 -3.36
N ILE A 127 -16.54 2.26 -2.35
CA ILE A 127 -15.35 3.09 -2.48
C ILE A 127 -14.17 2.23 -2.03
N LEU A 128 -13.21 2.01 -2.91
CA LEU A 128 -11.98 1.28 -2.61
C LEU A 128 -10.83 2.27 -2.47
N LEU A 129 -10.06 2.08 -1.41
CA LEU A 129 -8.88 2.86 -1.07
C LEU A 129 -7.68 1.93 -1.07
N PHE A 130 -6.64 2.34 -1.78
CA PHE A 130 -5.46 1.52 -2.02
C PHE A 130 -4.31 2.09 -1.21
N GLY A 131 -3.83 1.33 -0.25
CA GLY A 131 -2.56 1.60 0.41
C GLY A 131 -1.41 1.51 -0.59
N TYR A 132 -0.30 2.17 -0.25
CA TYR A 132 0.90 2.12 -1.06
C TYR A 132 1.50 0.70 -1.11
N ILE A 133 2.11 0.34 -2.24
CA ILE A 133 2.81 -0.95 -2.40
C ILE A 133 4.30 -0.77 -2.09
N TYR A 134 4.74 -1.30 -0.95
CA TYR A 134 6.15 -1.47 -0.62
C TYR A 134 6.68 -2.81 -1.12
N GLY A 135 8.01 -2.94 -1.19
CA GLY A 135 8.66 -4.16 -1.70
C GLY A 135 8.27 -5.48 -0.99
N ALA A 136 7.62 -5.41 0.18
CA ALA A 136 7.13 -6.58 0.93
C ALA A 136 5.60 -6.77 0.87
N GLY A 137 4.84 -5.85 0.27
CA GLY A 137 3.38 -5.87 0.27
C GLY A 137 2.76 -4.48 0.27
N ARG A 138 1.44 -4.44 0.25
CA ARG A 138 0.60 -3.26 0.29
C ARG A 138 0.32 -2.87 1.73
N GLU A 139 0.29 -1.57 1.98
CA GLU A 139 -0.39 -1.02 3.16
C GLU A 139 -1.92 -1.24 3.07
N ASP A 140 -2.67 -0.52 3.90
CA ASP A 140 -4.10 -0.73 4.11
C ASP A 140 -4.90 -0.73 2.80
N PHE A 141 -5.65 -1.82 2.58
CA PHE A 141 -6.69 -1.85 1.57
C PHE A 141 -8.03 -1.75 2.27
N ASN A 142 -8.84 -0.76 1.87
CA ASN A 142 -10.12 -0.51 2.51
C ASN A 142 -11.26 -0.53 1.51
N ILE A 143 -12.39 -1.06 1.97
CA ILE A 143 -13.66 -1.01 1.24
C ILE A 143 -14.66 -0.30 2.13
N ILE A 144 -15.17 0.83 1.63
CA ILE A 144 -16.34 1.49 2.18
C ILE A 144 -17.52 1.10 1.29
N TYR A 145 -18.54 0.51 1.88
CA TYR A 145 -19.71 0.02 1.14
C TYR A 145 -20.97 0.72 1.65
N GLY A 146 -21.88 1.04 0.73
CA GLY A 146 -23.11 1.75 1.03
C GLY A 146 -24.32 1.23 0.28
N LYS A 147 -25.48 1.31 0.94
CA LYS A 147 -26.81 1.02 0.41
C LYS A 147 -27.75 2.16 0.79
N GLY A 148 -28.36 2.80 -0.21
CA GLY A 148 -29.24 3.95 0.00
C GLY A 148 -28.53 5.09 0.73
N ALA A 149 -29.06 5.51 1.87
CA ALA A 149 -28.56 6.65 2.65
C ALA A 149 -27.47 6.28 3.69
N HIS A 150 -27.04 5.01 3.75
CA HIS A 150 -26.13 4.53 4.77
C HIS A 150 -24.89 3.87 4.18
N PHE A 151 -23.75 4.02 4.87
CA PHE A 151 -22.51 3.37 4.47
C PHE A 151 -21.59 3.09 5.67
N LYS A 152 -20.64 2.19 5.47
CA LYS A 152 -19.68 1.77 6.49
C LYS A 152 -18.38 1.31 5.84
N MET A 153 -17.25 1.45 6.54
CA MET A 153 -16.04 0.71 6.19
C MET A 153 -16.24 -0.76 6.57
N VAL A 154 -16.30 -1.62 5.57
CA VAL A 154 -16.63 -3.06 5.72
C VAL A 154 -15.41 -3.96 5.55
N PHE A 155 -14.32 -3.42 5.02
CA PHE A 155 -13.02 -4.07 4.94
C PHE A 155 -11.92 -3.08 5.30
N ASP A 156 -11.01 -3.54 6.15
CA ASP A 156 -9.86 -2.79 6.67
C ASP A 156 -8.78 -3.80 7.05
N ASN A 157 -8.15 -4.38 6.03
CA ASN A 157 -7.13 -5.41 6.19
C ASN A 157 -6.20 -5.43 4.97
N ALA A 158 -5.11 -6.20 5.04
CA ALA A 158 -4.25 -6.42 3.90
C ALA A 158 -5.00 -7.16 2.78
N PHE A 159 -4.92 -6.64 1.56
CA PHE A 159 -5.33 -7.33 0.35
C PHE A 159 -4.41 -6.90 -0.80
N GLU A 160 -3.48 -7.78 -1.13
CA GLU A 160 -2.30 -7.40 -1.90
C GLU A 160 -2.63 -7.08 -3.36
N THR A 161 -3.43 -7.93 -4.00
CA THR A 161 -3.70 -7.84 -5.44
C THR A 161 -5.21 -7.82 -5.74
N PRO A 162 -5.92 -6.71 -5.44
CA PRO A 162 -7.27 -6.52 -5.97
C PRO A 162 -7.21 -6.47 -7.49
N MET A 163 -8.13 -7.20 -8.15
CA MET A 163 -8.17 -7.33 -9.60
C MET A 163 -9.45 -6.81 -10.20
N LYS A 164 -10.61 -7.20 -9.66
CA LYS A 164 -11.88 -6.90 -10.30
C LYS A 164 -13.04 -6.79 -9.31
N LEU A 165 -13.89 -5.77 -9.49
CA LEU A 165 -15.19 -5.65 -8.84
C LEU A 165 -16.28 -6.00 -9.84
N GLN A 166 -17.02 -7.06 -9.58
CA GLN A 166 -18.15 -7.47 -10.39
C GLN A 166 -19.10 -8.35 -9.58
N ASP A 167 -20.32 -8.48 -10.06
CA ASP A 167 -21.17 -9.60 -9.68
C ASP A 167 -20.80 -10.81 -10.55
N ILE A 168 -19.98 -11.70 -9.99
CA ILE A 168 -19.38 -12.81 -10.73
C ILE A 168 -20.40 -13.94 -11.03
N ASN A 169 -21.41 -14.09 -10.19
CA ASN A 169 -22.41 -15.16 -10.28
C ASN A 169 -23.76 -14.67 -10.82
N HIS A 170 -23.89 -13.37 -11.10
CA HIS A 170 -25.12 -12.71 -11.56
C HIS A 170 -26.28 -12.82 -10.56
N ASP A 171 -25.98 -12.80 -9.26
CA ASP A 171 -26.97 -12.88 -8.17
C ASP A 171 -27.33 -11.52 -7.54
N GLY A 172 -26.76 -10.44 -8.08
CA GLY A 172 -26.90 -9.06 -7.61
C GLY A 172 -25.92 -8.68 -6.50
N GLN A 173 -25.06 -9.60 -6.05
CA GLN A 173 -24.11 -9.35 -4.99
C GLN A 173 -22.75 -8.88 -5.54
N LEU A 174 -22.25 -7.76 -5.01
CA LEU A 174 -20.95 -7.26 -5.42
C LEU A 174 -19.85 -8.17 -4.85
N THR A 175 -18.95 -8.61 -5.73
CA THR A 175 -17.77 -9.39 -5.35
C THR A 175 -16.48 -8.70 -5.76
N LEU A 176 -15.45 -8.83 -4.93
CA LEU A 176 -14.08 -8.48 -5.23
C LEU A 176 -13.28 -9.75 -5.54
N LEU A 177 -12.80 -9.84 -6.77
CA LEU A 177 -11.81 -10.82 -7.20
C LEU A 177 -10.40 -10.24 -6.98
N GLY A 178 -9.51 -11.03 -6.41
CA GLY A 178 -8.09 -10.69 -6.28
C GLY A 178 -7.28 -11.85 -5.70
N ARG A 179 -6.08 -11.57 -5.18
CA ARG A 179 -5.38 -12.47 -4.26
C ARG A 179 -5.04 -11.75 -2.97
N GLU A 180 -5.11 -12.50 -1.87
CA GLU A 180 -4.69 -12.03 -0.56
C GLU A 180 -3.19 -11.74 -0.53
N GLY A 181 -2.38 -12.47 -1.31
CA GLY A 181 -0.93 -12.32 -1.39
C GLY A 181 -0.40 -11.91 -2.76
N TRP A 182 0.93 -11.98 -2.90
CA TRP A 182 1.65 -11.87 -4.18
C TRP A 182 2.15 -13.24 -4.63
N VAL A 183 2.16 -13.45 -5.95
CA VAL A 183 2.89 -14.57 -6.55
C VAL A 183 4.38 -14.24 -6.54
N GLU A 184 5.15 -14.94 -5.72
CA GLU A 184 6.60 -14.84 -5.75
C GLU A 184 7.15 -15.73 -6.85
N LEU A 185 7.81 -15.14 -7.84
CA LEU A 185 8.54 -15.86 -8.88
C LEU A 185 10.03 -15.85 -8.54
N TYR A 186 10.64 -17.03 -8.44
CA TYR A 186 12.03 -17.18 -7.99
C TYR A 186 12.90 -18.02 -8.94
N GLY A 187 12.36 -18.46 -10.07
CA GLY A 187 13.12 -19.23 -11.05
C GLY A 187 12.43 -19.34 -12.39
N ARG A 188 13.16 -19.85 -13.38
CA ARG A 188 12.66 -20.12 -14.72
C ARG A 188 13.26 -21.42 -15.24
N THR A 189 12.49 -22.20 -15.98
CA THR A 189 12.96 -23.41 -16.65
C THR A 189 12.16 -23.69 -17.93
N THR A 190 12.48 -24.78 -18.63
CA THR A 190 11.69 -25.31 -19.74
C THR A 190 11.25 -26.73 -19.42
N ILE A 191 9.95 -27.00 -19.57
CA ILE A 191 9.36 -28.33 -19.38
C ILE A 191 8.83 -28.79 -20.73
N ASP A 192 9.20 -29.98 -21.19
CA ASP A 192 8.87 -30.49 -22.53
C ASP A 192 7.38 -30.34 -22.91
N SER A 193 6.47 -30.54 -21.95
CA SER A 193 5.02 -30.44 -22.18
C SER A 193 4.43 -29.03 -22.05
N LEU A 194 5.14 -28.09 -21.46
CA LEU A 194 4.64 -26.74 -21.14
C LEU A 194 5.41 -25.62 -21.85
N GLY A 195 6.62 -25.91 -22.35
CA GLY A 195 7.55 -24.90 -22.86
C GLY A 195 8.26 -24.15 -21.72
N PRO A 196 8.71 -22.91 -21.97
CA PRO A 196 9.24 -22.02 -20.94
C PRO A 196 8.19 -21.75 -19.85
N VAL A 197 8.62 -21.88 -18.60
CA VAL A 197 7.78 -21.63 -17.42
C VAL A 197 8.55 -20.80 -16.40
N ASP A 198 7.87 -19.88 -15.75
CA ASP A 198 8.33 -19.30 -14.48
C ASP A 198 7.95 -20.24 -13.32
N ILE A 199 8.76 -20.24 -12.27
CA ILE A 199 8.57 -21.04 -11.06
C ILE A 199 8.23 -20.08 -9.93
N GLY A 200 7.11 -20.32 -9.28
CA GLY A 200 6.70 -19.50 -8.14
C GLY A 200 5.90 -20.25 -7.08
N THR A 201 5.38 -19.49 -6.13
CA THR A 201 4.59 -19.98 -5.00
C THR A 201 3.16 -20.30 -5.41
N TYR A 202 2.47 -21.12 -4.61
CA TYR A 202 1.02 -21.30 -4.73
C TYR A 202 0.32 -20.13 -4.05
N ASP A 203 -0.47 -19.41 -4.82
CA ASP A 203 -1.32 -18.33 -4.35
C ASP A 203 -2.61 -18.42 -5.16
N PRO A 204 -3.73 -18.85 -4.59
CA PRO A 204 -4.99 -18.96 -5.32
C PRO A 204 -5.68 -17.59 -5.41
N PHE A 205 -6.52 -17.43 -6.44
CA PHE A 205 -7.46 -16.30 -6.46
C PHE A 205 -8.46 -16.44 -5.31
N SER A 206 -8.98 -15.31 -4.82
CA SER A 206 -10.04 -15.21 -3.83
C SER A 206 -11.20 -14.40 -4.40
N VAL A 207 -12.42 -14.87 -4.20
CA VAL A 207 -13.66 -14.15 -4.51
C VAL A 207 -14.29 -13.75 -3.18
N LEU A 208 -14.24 -12.45 -2.89
CA LEU A 208 -14.77 -11.88 -1.66
C LEU A 208 -16.14 -11.24 -1.92
N THR A 209 -17.15 -11.73 -1.24
CA THR A 209 -18.49 -11.15 -1.23
C THR A 209 -18.52 -9.94 -0.33
N ILE A 210 -19.11 -8.84 -0.81
CA ILE A 210 -19.20 -7.57 -0.08
C ILE A 210 -20.66 -7.28 0.31
N ASP A 211 -20.89 -7.02 1.59
CA ASP A 211 -22.16 -6.50 2.12
C ASP A 211 -21.90 -5.44 3.21
N MET A 212 -22.96 -4.77 3.68
CA MET A 212 -22.95 -3.67 4.66
C MET A 212 -22.25 -4.00 5.99
N ASP A 213 -22.22 -5.28 6.36
CA ASP A 213 -21.68 -5.70 7.65
C ASP A 213 -20.46 -6.61 7.54
N THR A 214 -20.21 -7.19 6.37
CA THR A 214 -19.23 -8.25 6.21
C THR A 214 -18.59 -8.23 4.83
N VAL A 215 -17.30 -8.51 4.80
CA VAL A 215 -16.60 -9.00 3.61
C VAL A 215 -16.11 -10.41 3.91
N VAL A 216 -16.60 -11.38 3.15
CA VAL A 216 -16.34 -12.81 3.39
C VAL A 216 -15.98 -13.50 2.09
N MET A 217 -15.08 -14.48 2.15
CA MET A 217 -14.75 -15.30 0.99
C MET A 217 -15.94 -16.20 0.64
N ASP A 218 -16.39 -16.14 -0.62
CA ASP A 218 -17.27 -17.15 -1.20
C ASP A 218 -16.41 -18.35 -1.61
N GLU A 219 -16.40 -19.40 -0.78
CA GLU A 219 -15.61 -20.61 -1.03
C GLU A 219 -16.00 -21.31 -2.34
N THR A 220 -17.28 -21.25 -2.73
CA THR A 220 -17.77 -21.94 -3.93
C THR A 220 -17.29 -21.19 -5.16
N ALA A 221 -17.57 -19.88 -5.24
CA ALA A 221 -17.12 -19.04 -6.35
C ALA A 221 -15.60 -18.99 -6.45
N THR A 222 -14.90 -18.93 -5.31
CA THR A 222 -13.44 -18.98 -5.24
C THR A 222 -12.90 -20.27 -5.86
N ARG A 223 -13.43 -21.42 -5.45
CA ARG A 223 -13.02 -22.71 -5.98
C ARG A 223 -13.29 -22.80 -7.49
N GLU A 224 -14.49 -22.45 -7.93
CA GLU A 224 -14.89 -22.53 -9.33
C GLU A 224 -14.03 -21.62 -10.21
N TYR A 225 -13.77 -20.39 -9.78
CA TYR A 225 -12.91 -19.46 -10.50
C TYR A 225 -11.48 -20.00 -10.63
N ASN A 226 -10.92 -20.55 -9.55
CA ASN A 226 -9.60 -21.19 -9.61
C ASN A 226 -9.65 -22.41 -10.53
N GLU A 227 -10.59 -23.35 -10.39
CA GLU A 227 -10.67 -24.52 -11.27
C GLU A 227 -10.76 -24.17 -12.77
N GLN A 228 -11.26 -22.98 -13.12
CA GLN A 228 -11.28 -22.47 -14.49
C GLN A 228 -9.97 -21.78 -14.90
N ASN A 229 -9.38 -20.95 -14.03
CA ASN A 229 -8.30 -20.01 -14.38
C ASN A 229 -6.92 -20.36 -13.79
N TYR A 230 -6.86 -21.28 -12.82
CA TYR A 230 -5.69 -21.61 -12.01
C TYR A 230 -5.73 -23.04 -11.44
N ILE A 231 -4.74 -23.46 -10.66
CA ILE A 231 -4.82 -24.74 -9.94
C ILE A 231 -5.55 -24.55 -8.60
N TRP A 232 -6.40 -25.50 -8.21
CA TRP A 232 -7.05 -25.48 -6.89
C TRP A 232 -6.45 -26.54 -5.96
N LEU A 233 -5.70 -26.09 -4.96
CA LEU A 233 -5.12 -26.91 -3.89
C LEU A 233 -5.64 -26.51 -2.49
N GLY A 234 -6.66 -25.65 -2.45
CA GLY A 234 -7.22 -25.05 -1.23
C GLY A 234 -7.08 -23.53 -1.20
N PRO A 235 -7.76 -22.83 -0.29
CA PRO A 235 -7.85 -21.36 -0.31
C PRO A 235 -6.59 -20.64 0.17
N LYS A 236 -5.65 -21.33 0.82
CA LYS A 236 -4.49 -20.70 1.45
C LYS A 236 -3.28 -20.71 0.55
N ALA A 237 -2.64 -19.55 0.40
CA ALA A 237 -1.32 -19.45 -0.21
C ALA A 237 -0.29 -20.34 0.52
N SER A 238 0.74 -20.77 -0.21
CA SER A 238 1.80 -21.64 0.32
C SER A 238 3.10 -21.44 -0.46
N GLU A 239 4.13 -20.98 0.25
CA GLU A 239 5.51 -20.90 -0.27
C GLU A 239 6.14 -22.28 -0.48
N SER A 240 5.63 -23.31 0.20
CA SER A 240 6.12 -24.69 0.08
C SER A 240 5.64 -25.40 -1.18
N LEU A 241 4.50 -24.96 -1.74
CA LEU A 241 3.94 -25.50 -2.96
C LEU A 241 4.52 -24.75 -4.16
N LYS A 242 5.25 -25.47 -5.00
CA LYS A 242 5.91 -24.92 -6.18
C LYS A 242 4.97 -25.03 -7.37
N ILE A 243 4.71 -23.92 -8.04
CA ILE A 243 3.83 -23.83 -9.21
C ILE A 243 4.64 -23.44 -10.43
N TYR A 244 4.39 -24.12 -11.56
CA TYR A 244 4.86 -23.69 -12.87
C TYR A 244 3.81 -22.79 -13.51
N TYR A 245 4.27 -21.63 -13.96
CA TYR A 245 3.48 -20.61 -14.67
C TYR A 245 3.91 -20.57 -16.14
N PRO A 246 3.17 -21.23 -17.06
CA PRO A 246 3.52 -21.25 -18.47
C PRO A 246 3.43 -19.88 -19.14
N GLU A 247 4.47 -19.48 -19.87
CA GLU A 247 4.48 -18.18 -20.57
C GLU A 247 3.54 -18.12 -21.77
N ASN A 248 3.14 -19.28 -22.29
CA ASN A 248 2.22 -19.39 -23.42
C ASN A 248 0.75 -19.11 -23.04
N GLY A 249 0.49 -18.61 -21.83
CA GLY A 249 -0.86 -18.40 -21.29
C GLY A 249 -1.54 -19.71 -20.87
N GLY A 250 -0.81 -20.82 -20.86
CA GLY A 250 -1.28 -22.08 -20.32
C GLY A 250 -1.59 -21.98 -18.84
N LYS A 251 -2.55 -22.80 -18.41
CA LYS A 251 -2.99 -22.84 -17.01
C LYS A 251 -1.83 -23.26 -16.09
N PRO A 252 -1.59 -22.55 -14.97
CA PRO A 252 -0.55 -22.94 -14.01
C PRO A 252 -0.77 -24.33 -13.43
N VAL A 253 0.33 -25.05 -13.14
CA VAL A 253 0.30 -26.44 -12.65
C VAL A 253 1.26 -26.66 -11.49
N LEU A 254 0.97 -27.64 -10.65
CA LEU A 254 1.86 -28.05 -9.57
C LEU A 254 3.16 -28.63 -10.15
N ALA A 255 4.30 -28.07 -9.72
CA ALA A 255 5.61 -28.61 -10.02
C ALA A 255 5.80 -29.95 -9.30
N LYS A 256 6.33 -30.95 -10.02
CA LYS A 256 6.60 -32.29 -9.50
C LYS A 256 8.05 -32.43 -9.04
#